data_AF-A0A9P9JAX3-F1
#
_entry.id   AF-A0A9P9JAX3-F1
#
_cell.length_a   1.000
_cell.length_b   1.000
_cell.length_c   1.000
_cell.angle_alpha   90.00
_cell.angle_beta   90.00
_cell.angle_gamma   90.00
#
_symmetry.space_group_name_H-M   'P 1'
#
loop_
_entity.id
_entity.type
_entity.pdbx_description
1 polymer ?
#
loop_
_entity_poly.entity_id
_entity_poly.type
_entity_poly.pdbx_seq_one_letter_code
_entity_poly.pdbx_strand_id
1 'polypeptide(L)'
;MVPYYREQIHLARAIERMLSTLFSPRSNLNGMSRRACLDSLNIELSRWKSGIPGRAEWNKWEPIDTPLIPSVAMIHLLFHSARIALNFDQAVSVMSNTSDQGSRQCCLSSAEDIASISRRYRNQYGLRHAPLILVYGIVQAIRAFDTLGVPEESHPLVQALAECTVTWGLAEQAKGLILQRVPAADSA
;
A
#
# COMPACT_ATOMS: atom_id res chain seq x y z
N MET A 1 -22.71 10.10 -7.47
CA MET A 1 -21.82 9.69 -8.59
C MET A 1 -20.46 9.40 -8.00
N VAL A 2 -19.86 8.23 -8.25
CA VAL A 2 -18.49 7.92 -7.77
C VAL A 2 -17.51 8.78 -8.58
N PRO A 3 -16.82 9.77 -7.98
CA PRO A 3 -15.91 10.61 -8.74
C PRO A 3 -14.67 9.81 -9.16
N TYR A 4 -14.01 10.25 -10.24
CA TYR A 4 -12.74 9.69 -10.75
C TYR A 4 -12.82 8.25 -11.31
N TYR A 5 -13.97 7.88 -11.89
CA TYR A 5 -14.18 6.53 -12.45
C TYR A 5 -13.18 6.16 -13.55
N ARG A 6 -12.75 7.13 -14.37
CA ARG A 6 -11.75 6.90 -15.42
C ARG A 6 -10.39 6.54 -14.82
N GLU A 7 -9.97 7.27 -13.80
CA GLU A 7 -8.72 7.03 -13.08
C GLU A 7 -8.78 5.69 -12.36
N GLN A 8 -9.93 5.32 -11.79
CA GLN A 8 -10.14 4.01 -11.17
C GLN A 8 -10.02 2.88 -12.20
N ILE A 9 -10.61 3.02 -13.39
CA ILE A 9 -10.49 2.02 -14.47
C ILE A 9 -9.02 1.85 -14.88
N HIS A 10 -8.29 2.96 -15.07
CA HIS A 10 -6.89 2.88 -15.48
C HIS A 10 -6.03 2.18 -14.43
N LEU A 11 -6.23 2.48 -13.13
CA LEU A 11 -5.53 1.80 -12.05
C LEU A 11 -5.92 0.32 -11.99
N ALA A 12 -7.21 0.01 -12.10
CA ALA A 12 -7.71 -1.36 -12.08
C ALA A 12 -7.12 -2.21 -13.22
N ARG A 13 -6.96 -1.65 -14.42
CA ARG A 13 -6.31 -2.34 -15.55
C ARG A 13 -4.84 -2.68 -15.30
N ALA A 14 -4.09 -1.76 -14.68
CA ALA A 14 -2.71 -2.02 -14.29
C ALA A 14 -2.65 -3.17 -13.26
N ILE A 15 -3.54 -3.15 -12.26
CA ILE A 15 -3.64 -4.20 -11.25
C ILE A 15 -4.09 -5.53 -11.87
N GLU A 16 -5.04 -5.52 -12.79
CA GLU A 16 -5.48 -6.70 -13.54
C GLU A 16 -4.31 -7.34 -14.31
N ARG A 17 -3.49 -6.53 -14.98
CA ARG A 17 -2.25 -7.01 -15.60
C ARG A 17 -1.29 -7.59 -14.57
N MET A 18 -1.05 -6.93 -13.44
CA MET A 18 -0.20 -7.48 -12.36
C MET A 18 -0.67 -8.87 -11.94
N LEU A 19 -1.97 -9.04 -11.71
CA LEU A 19 -2.57 -10.29 -11.26
C LEU A 19 -2.53 -11.39 -12.35
N SER A 20 -2.83 -11.03 -13.60
CA SER A 20 -2.89 -11.99 -14.71
C SER A 20 -1.51 -12.40 -15.25
N THR A 21 -0.47 -11.58 -15.06
CA THR A 21 0.88 -11.86 -15.59
C THR A 21 1.90 -12.22 -14.51
N LEU A 22 2.15 -11.32 -13.55
CA LEU A 22 3.25 -11.50 -12.57
C LEU A 22 2.85 -12.42 -11.42
N PHE A 23 1.64 -12.24 -10.90
CA PHE A 23 1.15 -12.98 -9.73
C PHE A 23 0.31 -14.21 -10.09
N SER A 24 0.11 -14.47 -11.37
CA SER A 24 -0.60 -15.66 -11.83
C SER A 24 0.24 -16.92 -11.56
N PRO A 25 -0.32 -17.94 -10.87
CA PRO A 25 0.36 -19.24 -10.70
C PRO A 25 0.65 -19.96 -12.03
N ARG A 26 -0.02 -19.55 -13.12
CA ARG A 26 0.17 -20.09 -14.47
C ARG A 26 1.19 -19.30 -15.29
N SER A 27 1.89 -18.35 -14.67
CA SER A 27 2.89 -17.51 -15.35
C SER A 27 4.13 -18.33 -15.69
N ASN A 28 4.48 -18.38 -16.97
CA ASN A 28 5.68 -19.05 -17.48
C ASN A 28 6.83 -18.05 -17.74
N LEU A 29 6.80 -16.88 -17.10
CA LEU A 29 7.81 -15.84 -17.28
C LEU A 29 9.15 -16.30 -16.67
N ASN A 30 10.19 -16.37 -17.50
CA ASN A 30 11.56 -16.53 -17.01
C ASN A 30 12.03 -15.26 -16.25
N GLY A 31 13.17 -15.33 -15.56
CA GLY A 31 13.66 -14.22 -14.72
C GLY A 31 13.81 -12.88 -15.45
N MET A 32 14.25 -12.90 -16.72
CA MET A 32 14.45 -11.68 -17.52
C MET A 32 13.11 -11.09 -17.96
N SER A 33 12.19 -11.91 -18.49
CA SER A 33 10.84 -11.51 -18.88
C SER A 33 10.02 -11.03 -17.68
N ARG A 34 10.22 -11.65 -16.50
CA ARG A 34 9.58 -11.23 -15.25
C ARG A 34 10.04 -9.83 -14.84
N ARG A 35 11.35 -9.55 -14.92
CA ARG A 35 11.90 -8.22 -14.63
C ARG A 35 11.38 -7.17 -15.60
N ALA A 36 11.40 -7.44 -16.91
CA ALA A 36 10.85 -6.52 -17.91
C ALA A 36 9.35 -6.24 -17.70
N CYS A 37 8.58 -7.27 -17.29
CA CYS A 37 7.17 -7.10 -16.97
C CYS A 37 6.96 -6.21 -15.74
N LEU A 38 7.76 -6.40 -14.68
CA LEU A 38 7.76 -5.55 -13.50
C LEU A 38 8.10 -4.09 -13.84
N ASP A 39 9.14 -3.85 -14.62
CA ASP A 39 9.54 -2.51 -15.04
C ASP A 39 8.43 -1.83 -15.84
N SER A 40 7.82 -2.56 -16.78
CA SER A 40 6.67 -2.06 -17.56
C SER A 40 5.48 -1.67 -16.67
N LEU A 41 5.19 -2.44 -15.62
CA LEU A 41 4.09 -2.17 -14.71
C LEU A 41 4.41 -0.98 -13.78
N ASN A 42 5.66 -0.86 -13.33
CA ASN A 42 6.11 0.31 -12.57
C ASN A 42 5.99 1.60 -13.40
N ILE A 43 6.32 1.56 -14.70
CA ILE A 43 6.11 2.68 -15.63
C ILE A 43 4.62 3.00 -15.76
N GLU A 44 3.76 2.00 -15.90
CA GLU A 44 2.31 2.19 -16.01
C GLU A 44 1.71 2.85 -14.76
N LEU A 45 2.08 2.38 -13.57
CA LEU A 45 1.66 2.99 -12.30
C LEU A 45 2.20 4.41 -12.15
N SER A 46 3.44 4.67 -12.57
CA SER A 46 4.03 6.02 -12.54
C SER A 46 3.28 6.98 -13.48
N ARG A 47 2.95 6.51 -14.69
CA ARG A 47 2.11 7.27 -15.63
C ARG A 47 0.74 7.57 -15.06
N TRP A 48 0.12 6.57 -14.41
CA TRP A 48 -1.15 6.78 -13.72
C TRP A 48 -1.05 7.90 -12.68
N LYS A 49 -0.02 7.88 -11.83
CA LYS A 49 0.18 8.91 -10.80
C LYS A 49 0.41 10.30 -11.39
N SER A 50 1.13 10.41 -12.50
CA SER A 50 1.38 11.68 -13.20
C SER A 50 0.18 12.20 -13.99
N GLY A 51 -0.75 11.32 -14.36
CA GLY A 51 -1.93 11.65 -15.15
C GLY A 51 -3.19 11.91 -14.33
N ILE A 52 -3.10 11.86 -12.99
CA ILE A 52 -4.24 12.13 -12.12
C ILE A 52 -4.57 13.64 -12.18
N PRO A 53 -5.85 14.04 -12.30
CA PRO A 53 -6.19 15.46 -12.34
C PRO A 53 -5.92 16.11 -10.97
N GLY A 54 -5.51 17.38 -10.95
CA GLY A 54 -5.14 18.11 -9.72
C GLY A 54 -6.15 18.00 -8.56
N ARG A 55 -7.45 18.01 -8.85
CA ARG A 55 -8.53 17.83 -7.85
C ARG A 55 -8.58 16.44 -7.18
N ALA A 56 -7.87 15.46 -7.73
CA ALA A 56 -7.71 14.11 -7.21
C ALA A 56 -6.26 13.83 -6.79
N GLU A 57 -5.38 14.84 -6.80
CA GLU A 57 -4.03 14.66 -6.28
C GLU A 57 -4.07 14.48 -4.76
N TRP A 58 -3.20 13.60 -4.29
CA TRP A 58 -2.89 13.48 -2.87
C TRP A 58 -1.60 14.24 -2.59
N ASN A 59 -1.63 15.08 -1.55
CA ASN A 59 -0.48 15.80 -1.04
C ASN A 59 -0.33 15.56 0.47
N LYS A 60 0.69 14.76 0.83
CA LYS A 60 1.00 14.43 2.22
C LYS A 60 1.41 15.61 3.08
N TRP A 61 1.79 16.73 2.47
CA TRP A 61 2.26 17.94 3.15
C TRP A 61 1.15 18.94 3.49
N GLU A 62 -0.08 18.70 3.03
CA GLU A 62 -1.21 19.53 3.45
C GLU A 62 -1.54 19.35 4.94
N PRO A 63 -2.05 20.40 5.61
CA PRO A 63 -2.55 20.30 6.98
C PRO A 63 -3.54 19.15 7.19
N ILE A 64 -3.56 18.57 8.40
CA ILE A 64 -4.44 17.44 8.73
C ILE A 64 -5.94 17.79 8.63
N ASP A 65 -6.27 19.08 8.77
CA ASP A 65 -7.63 19.60 8.69
C ASP A 65 -8.06 19.93 7.25
N THR A 66 -7.15 19.85 6.27
CA THR A 66 -7.50 20.02 4.85
C THR A 66 -8.45 18.90 4.43
N PRO A 67 -9.67 19.21 3.93
CA PRO A 67 -10.69 18.21 3.64
C PRO A 67 -10.19 17.11 2.71
N LEU A 68 -10.24 15.87 3.17
CA LEU A 68 -9.82 14.68 2.43
C LEU A 68 -11.03 14.02 1.79
N ILE A 69 -11.21 14.17 0.48
CA ILE A 69 -12.30 13.50 -0.22
C ILE A 69 -12.13 11.97 -0.08
N PRO A 70 -13.10 11.21 0.51
CA PRO A 70 -12.92 9.79 0.79
C PRO A 70 -12.58 8.95 -0.45
N SER A 71 -13.22 9.23 -1.59
CA SER A 71 -12.93 8.55 -2.85
C SER A 71 -11.52 8.81 -3.39
N VAL A 72 -10.95 9.99 -3.13
CA VAL A 72 -9.54 10.31 -3.43
C VAL A 72 -8.62 9.51 -2.50
N ALA A 73 -8.94 9.45 -1.21
CA ALA A 73 -8.19 8.59 -0.29
C ALA A 73 -8.20 7.13 -0.75
N MET A 74 -9.35 6.60 -1.18
CA MET A 74 -9.47 5.19 -1.59
C MET A 74 -8.64 4.85 -2.83
N ILE A 75 -8.64 5.72 -3.83
CA ILE A 75 -7.89 5.46 -5.07
C ILE A 75 -6.37 5.52 -4.81
N HIS A 76 -5.91 6.43 -3.94
CA HIS A 76 -4.50 6.49 -3.55
C HIS A 76 -4.09 5.33 -2.65
N LEU A 77 -4.95 4.90 -1.70
CA LEU A 77 -4.71 3.70 -0.90
C LEU A 77 -4.53 2.47 -1.80
N LEU A 78 -5.40 2.29 -2.81
CA LEU A 78 -5.29 1.20 -3.77
C LEU A 78 -4.00 1.30 -4.59
N PHE A 79 -3.65 2.49 -5.07
CA PHE A 79 -2.43 2.74 -5.83
C PHE A 79 -1.17 2.39 -5.02
N HIS A 80 -1.04 2.92 -3.80
CA HIS A 80 0.12 2.67 -2.96
C HIS A 80 0.19 1.19 -2.52
N SER A 81 -0.94 0.54 -2.28
CA SER A 81 -0.97 -0.90 -1.99
C SER A 81 -0.50 -1.72 -3.20
N ALA A 82 -0.90 -1.36 -4.41
CA ALA A 82 -0.44 -2.00 -5.64
C ALA A 82 1.08 -1.80 -5.85
N ARG A 83 1.60 -0.59 -5.57
CA ARG A 83 3.05 -0.32 -5.63
C ARG A 83 3.84 -1.15 -4.64
N ILE A 84 3.37 -1.29 -3.40
CA ILE A 84 4.00 -2.16 -2.41
C ILE A 84 3.99 -3.59 -2.95
N ALA A 85 2.83 -4.12 -3.33
CA ALA A 85 2.70 -5.50 -3.80
C ALA A 85 3.61 -5.81 -5.00
N LEU A 86 3.70 -4.90 -5.97
CA LEU A 86 4.53 -5.05 -7.18
C LEU A 86 6.02 -5.16 -6.87
N ASN A 87 6.51 -4.39 -5.89
CA ASN A 87 7.94 -4.22 -5.64
C ASN A 87 8.44 -5.02 -4.43
N PHE A 88 7.54 -5.60 -3.63
CA PHE A 88 7.90 -6.21 -2.34
C PHE A 88 8.92 -7.34 -2.45
N ASP A 89 8.75 -8.28 -3.38
CA ASP A 89 9.65 -9.43 -3.50
C ASP A 89 11.08 -9.00 -3.86
N GLN A 90 11.22 -7.97 -4.71
CA GLN A 90 12.53 -7.37 -5.02
C GLN A 90 13.07 -6.54 -3.85
N ALA A 91 12.21 -5.86 -3.09
CA ALA A 91 12.62 -5.07 -1.93
C ALA A 91 13.19 -5.92 -0.78
N VAL A 92 12.76 -7.19 -0.68
CA VAL A 92 13.19 -8.16 0.34
C VAL A 92 14.35 -9.05 -0.16
N SER A 93 14.66 -9.01 -1.45
CA SER A 93 15.80 -9.74 -2.02
C SER A 93 17.11 -9.36 -1.31
N VAL A 94 17.84 -10.37 -0.85
CA VAL A 94 19.11 -10.23 -0.12
C VAL A 94 20.25 -9.80 -1.05
N MET A 95 20.08 -9.94 -2.37
CA MET A 95 21.11 -9.62 -3.34
C MET A 95 21.16 -8.10 -3.61
N SER A 96 21.83 -7.34 -2.74
CA SER A 96 21.96 -5.88 -2.72
C SER A 96 22.49 -5.23 -4.01
N ASN A 97 21.71 -5.29 -5.07
CA ASN A 97 21.93 -4.55 -6.30
C ASN A 97 21.19 -3.19 -6.23
N THR A 98 21.50 -2.28 -7.15
CA THR A 98 20.89 -0.94 -7.20
C THR A 98 19.38 -0.97 -7.45
N SER A 99 18.87 -1.97 -8.18
CA SER A 99 17.41 -2.12 -8.40
C SER A 99 16.65 -2.50 -7.13
N ASP A 100 17.25 -3.30 -6.25
CA ASP A 100 16.64 -3.75 -4.99
C ASP A 100 16.48 -2.56 -4.02
N GLN A 101 17.42 -1.61 -4.03
CA GLN A 101 17.30 -0.34 -3.28
C GLN A 101 16.16 0.55 -3.80
N GLY A 102 15.97 0.61 -5.12
CA GLY A 102 14.85 1.34 -5.72
C GLY A 102 13.48 0.75 -5.34
N SER A 103 13.36 -0.57 -5.37
CA SER A 103 12.16 -1.29 -4.97
C SER A 103 11.86 -1.11 -3.48
N ARG A 104 12.88 -1.16 -2.62
CA ARG A 104 12.78 -0.87 -1.19
C ARG A 104 12.27 0.55 -0.92
N GLN A 105 12.87 1.56 -1.55
CA GLN A 105 12.43 2.94 -1.42
C GLN A 105 10.98 3.13 -1.92
N CYS A 106 10.60 2.45 -3.01
CA CYS A 106 9.24 2.47 -3.53
C CYS A 106 8.22 1.92 -2.52
N CYS A 107 8.51 0.79 -1.88
CA CYS A 107 7.66 0.21 -0.84
C CYS A 107 7.55 1.13 0.39
N LEU A 108 8.66 1.63 0.92
CA LEU A 108 8.68 2.50 2.09
C LEU A 108 7.93 3.81 1.85
N SER A 109 8.23 4.50 0.74
CA SER A 109 7.52 5.74 0.38
C SER A 109 6.01 5.53 0.23
N SER A 110 5.59 4.39 -0.33
CA SER A 110 4.16 4.05 -0.45
C SER A 110 3.52 3.73 0.89
N ALA A 111 4.25 3.09 1.81
CA ALA A 111 3.79 2.83 3.17
C ALA A 111 3.62 4.13 3.99
N GLU A 112 4.54 5.08 3.86
CA GLU A 112 4.44 6.43 4.44
C GLU A 112 3.21 7.20 3.94
N ASP A 113 2.93 7.12 2.63
CA ASP A 113 1.75 7.75 2.04
C ASP A 113 0.46 7.10 2.56
N ILE A 114 0.41 5.76 2.64
CA ILE A 114 -0.73 5.06 3.26
C ILE A 114 -0.91 5.49 4.72
N ALA A 115 0.17 5.59 5.49
CA ALA A 115 0.10 6.02 6.88
C ALA A 115 -0.43 7.44 7.02
N SER A 116 0.01 8.33 6.13
CA SER A 116 -0.43 9.72 6.10
C SER A 116 -1.91 9.85 5.70
N ILE A 117 -2.36 9.09 4.69
CA ILE A 117 -3.77 9.01 4.30
C ILE A 117 -4.61 8.45 5.44
N SER A 118 -4.19 7.35 6.06
CA SER A 118 -4.89 6.70 7.18
C SER A 118 -5.07 7.65 8.36
N ARG A 119 -4.00 8.37 8.74
CA ARG A 119 -4.04 9.36 9.81
C ARG A 119 -5.01 10.51 9.52
N ARG A 120 -4.97 11.07 8.29
CA ARG A 120 -5.90 12.15 7.91
C ARG A 120 -7.35 11.65 7.84
N TYR A 121 -7.56 10.45 7.31
CA TYR A 121 -8.89 9.82 7.27
C TYR A 121 -9.44 9.58 8.67
N ARG A 122 -8.62 9.04 9.59
CA ARG A 122 -8.97 8.85 11.00
C ARG A 122 -9.39 10.15 11.66
N ASN A 123 -8.65 11.25 11.43
CA ASN A 123 -8.96 12.57 11.99
C ASN A 123 -10.34 13.09 11.54
N GLN A 124 -10.68 12.92 10.25
CA GLN A 124 -11.87 13.53 9.67
C GLN A 124 -13.12 12.65 9.72
N TYR A 125 -12.96 11.33 9.69
CA TYR A 125 -14.07 10.37 9.52
C TYR A 125 -14.09 9.26 10.58
N GLY A 126 -13.04 9.11 11.38
CA GLY A 126 -12.84 7.94 12.23
C GLY A 126 -12.58 6.66 11.43
N LEU A 127 -12.29 5.56 12.15
CA LEU A 127 -11.93 4.28 11.52
C LEU A 127 -12.91 3.13 11.79
N ARG A 128 -13.89 3.31 12.69
CA ARG A 128 -14.84 2.25 13.08
C ARG A 128 -15.60 1.67 11.89
N HIS A 129 -15.92 2.49 10.91
CA HIS A 129 -16.60 2.12 9.65
C HIS A 129 -15.76 2.48 8.41
N ALA A 130 -14.43 2.46 8.55
CA ALA A 130 -13.53 2.69 7.43
C ALA A 130 -13.80 1.67 6.30
N PRO A 131 -13.58 2.03 5.04
CA PRO A 131 -13.73 1.10 3.92
C PRO A 131 -12.64 0.02 3.92
N LEU A 132 -12.95 -1.17 3.39
CA LEU A 132 -12.04 -2.33 3.37
C LEU A 132 -10.68 -2.03 2.74
N ILE A 133 -10.63 -1.16 1.72
CA ILE A 133 -9.37 -0.80 1.07
C ILE A 133 -8.40 -0.06 2.01
N LEU A 134 -8.92 0.67 3.01
CA LEU A 134 -8.10 1.28 4.05
C LEU A 134 -7.49 0.21 4.95
N VAL A 135 -8.27 -0.81 5.35
CA VAL A 135 -7.76 -1.96 6.12
C VAL A 135 -6.66 -2.68 5.33
N TYR A 136 -6.90 -2.95 4.05
CA TYR A 136 -5.89 -3.58 3.18
C TYR A 136 -4.62 -2.74 3.06
N GLY A 137 -4.76 -1.43 2.85
CA GLY A 137 -3.63 -0.50 2.78
C GLY A 137 -2.81 -0.51 4.07
N ILE A 138 -3.46 -0.38 5.24
CA ILE A 138 -2.81 -0.42 6.55
C ILE A 138 -1.99 -1.71 6.70
N VAL A 139 -2.57 -2.87 6.38
CA VAL A 139 -1.87 -4.17 6.50
C VAL A 139 -0.66 -4.23 5.58
N GLN A 140 -0.76 -3.72 4.34
CA GLN A 140 0.37 -3.67 3.42
C GLN A 140 1.48 -2.73 3.89
N ALA A 141 1.12 -1.58 4.46
CA ALA A 141 2.07 -0.62 5.01
C ALA A 141 2.81 -1.18 6.25
N ILE A 142 2.08 -1.81 7.19
CA ILE A 142 2.68 -2.50 8.34
C ILE A 142 3.68 -3.56 7.87
N ARG A 143 3.26 -4.44 6.96
CA ARG A 143 4.14 -5.47 6.40
C ARG A 143 5.40 -4.88 5.78
N ALA A 144 5.27 -3.79 5.01
CA ALA A 144 6.40 -3.11 4.40
C ALA A 144 7.34 -2.54 5.45
N PHE A 145 6.83 -1.82 6.45
CA PHE A 145 7.66 -1.24 7.51
C PHE A 145 8.38 -2.29 8.34
N ASP A 146 7.68 -3.34 8.78
CA ASP A 146 8.26 -4.40 9.60
C ASP A 146 9.34 -5.16 8.83
N THR A 147 9.06 -5.57 7.59
CA THR A 147 9.99 -6.40 6.80
C THR A 147 11.17 -5.59 6.29
N LEU A 148 10.97 -4.31 6.01
CA LEU A 148 12.01 -3.42 5.51
C LEU A 148 12.69 -2.64 6.64
N GLY A 149 12.60 -3.07 7.90
CA GLY A 149 13.47 -2.59 8.97
C GLY A 149 13.18 -1.18 9.50
N VAL A 150 11.92 -0.73 9.45
CA VAL A 150 11.45 0.49 10.12
C VAL A 150 10.19 0.20 10.97
N PRO A 151 10.25 -0.78 11.90
CA PRO A 151 9.07 -1.25 12.63
C PRO A 151 8.39 -0.19 13.51
N GLU A 152 9.11 0.85 13.94
CA GLU A 152 8.52 1.96 14.72
C GLU A 152 7.38 2.67 13.97
N GLU A 153 7.47 2.73 12.63
CA GLU A 153 6.45 3.34 11.78
C GLU A 153 5.18 2.47 11.67
N SER A 154 5.24 1.19 12.05
CA SER A 154 4.09 0.28 12.02
C SER A 154 3.20 0.41 13.25
N HIS A 155 3.73 0.87 14.38
CA HIS A 155 2.97 0.97 15.63
C HIS A 155 1.69 1.82 15.54
N PRO A 156 1.72 3.05 14.99
CA PRO A 156 0.50 3.85 14.83
C PRO A 156 -0.53 3.19 13.89
N LEU A 157 -0.06 2.39 12.94
CA LEU A 157 -0.90 1.67 11.99
C LEU A 157 -1.57 0.45 12.62
N VAL A 158 -0.89 -0.26 13.52
CA VAL A 158 -1.49 -1.34 14.30
C VAL A 158 -2.64 -0.81 15.17
N GLN A 159 -2.47 0.37 15.78
CA GLN A 159 -3.55 1.04 16.52
C GLN A 159 -4.72 1.42 15.61
N ALA A 160 -4.44 2.00 14.45
CA ALA A 160 -5.47 2.32 13.45
C ALA A 160 -6.22 1.07 12.96
N LEU A 161 -5.51 -0.05 12.79
CA LEU A 161 -6.11 -1.34 12.43
C LEU A 161 -7.07 -1.85 13.52
N ALA A 162 -6.72 -1.67 14.80
CA ALA A 162 -7.56 -2.07 15.92
C ALA A 162 -8.92 -1.32 15.92
N GLU A 163 -8.95 -0.05 15.51
CA GLU A 163 -10.21 0.70 15.40
C GLU A 163 -11.13 0.17 14.29
N CYS A 164 -10.54 -0.40 13.23
CA CYS A 164 -11.29 -0.96 12.09
C CYS A 164 -12.03 -2.26 12.44
N THR A 165 -11.68 -2.92 13.56
CA THR A 165 -12.22 -4.23 13.97
C THR A 165 -13.73 -4.20 14.24
N VAL A 166 -14.28 -3.02 14.52
CA VAL A 166 -15.72 -2.81 14.74
C VAL A 166 -16.54 -3.24 13.52
N THR A 167 -16.04 -2.98 12.31
CA THR A 167 -16.71 -3.39 11.06
C THR A 167 -16.06 -4.62 10.44
N TRP A 168 -14.72 -4.73 10.54
CA TRP A 168 -13.97 -5.75 9.80
C TRP A 168 -13.33 -6.77 10.73
N GLY A 169 -13.93 -7.97 10.83
CA GLY A 169 -13.31 -9.11 11.51
C GLY A 169 -11.93 -9.49 10.91
N LEU A 170 -11.70 -9.18 9.63
CA LEU A 170 -10.40 -9.34 8.98
C LEU A 170 -9.30 -8.46 9.60
N ALA A 171 -9.64 -7.28 10.12
CA ALA A 171 -8.68 -6.42 10.81
C ALA A 171 -8.20 -7.07 12.12
N GLU A 172 -9.10 -7.76 12.83
CA GLU A 172 -8.75 -8.50 14.05
C GLU A 172 -7.81 -9.67 13.75
N GLN A 173 -8.13 -10.45 12.71
CA GLN A 173 -7.28 -11.55 12.25
C GLN A 173 -5.89 -11.06 11.83
N ALA A 174 -5.84 -9.97 11.03
CA ALA A 174 -4.59 -9.38 10.59
C ALA A 174 -3.73 -8.90 11.77
N LYS A 175 -4.33 -8.23 12.75
CA LYS A 175 -3.65 -7.79 13.98
C LYS A 175 -3.06 -8.99 14.73
N GLY A 176 -3.80 -10.08 14.89
CA GLY A 176 -3.32 -11.30 15.52
C GLY A 176 -2.08 -11.87 14.83
N LEU A 177 -2.08 -11.92 13.50
CA LEU A 177 -0.94 -12.40 12.70
C LEU A 177 0.28 -11.47 12.76
N ILE A 178 0.06 -10.15 12.85
CA ILE A 178 1.15 -9.16 12.98
C ILE A 178 1.83 -9.30 14.34
N LEU A 179 1.06 -9.41 15.42
CA LEU A 179 1.60 -9.53 16.78
C LEU A 179 2.35 -10.85 16.99
N GLN A 180 1.95 -11.94 16.32
CA GLN A 180 2.69 -13.22 16.35
C GLN A 180 4.05 -13.17 15.65
N ARG A 181 4.30 -12.18 14.78
CA ARG A 181 5.55 -12.02 14.05
C ARG A 181 6.61 -11.20 14.79
N VAL A 182 6.23 -10.50 15.86
CA VAL A 182 7.19 -9.79 16.72
C VAL A 182 7.89 -10.85 17.58
N PRO A 183 9.20 -11.11 17.41
CA PRO A 183 9.90 -12.00 18.33
C PRO A 183 9.82 -11.40 19.73
N ALA A 184 9.60 -12.26 20.74
CA ALA A 184 9.64 -11.86 22.14
C ALA A 184 10.99 -11.21 22.44
N ALA A 185 11.04 -9.88 22.43
CA ALA A 185 12.14 -9.15 23.02
C ALA A 185 12.00 -9.27 24.54
N ASP A 186 13.11 -9.61 25.18
CA ASP A 186 13.38 -9.60 26.62
C ASP A 186 12.87 -10.78 27.45
N SER A 187 13.58 -11.91 27.31
CA SER A 187 14.00 -12.68 28.48
C SER A 187 15.52 -12.89 28.44
N ALA A 188 16.24 -11.87 28.92
CA ALA A 188 17.64 -11.92 29.31
C ALA A 188 17.79 -11.19 30.66
#